data_AF-A0A2D6W216-F1
#
_entry.id   AF-A0A2D6W216-F1
#
_cell.length_a   1.000
_cell.length_b   1.000
_cell.length_c   1.000
_cell.angle_alpha   90.00
_cell.angle_beta   90.00
_cell.angle_gamma   90.00
#
_symmetry.space_group_name_H-M   'P 1'
#
loop_
_entity.id
_entity.type
_entity.pdbx_description
1 polymer ?
#
loop_
_entity_poly.entity_id
_entity_poly.type
_entity_poly.pdbx_seq_one_letter_code
_entity_poly.pdbx_strand_id
1 'polypeptide(L)'
;MTDLAGNKFPENGYVEAEDFVADKNMMTGICGTLWGQTCNDLWLDDNEDSIWVVIKVGPVDFIMLDDGANLVKFDSGLVVYCGDKVGAYKHLVDQRDTEEFEDRAITGSTVQSHLPNVHAVSEGFRGRATSEIGGLHAIATARESSAHTHQTESHSIITGNFSEAVALGEDSHCVSLGSNSKSASCGYSGIAVAIGNNSRAFTTAEGGVAVCLEPGCHAAAGRNGTLIMAYLDDNGARRFAIGYIGENLAPNHMYRCDNGKFILVV
;
A
#
# COMPACT_ATOMS: atom_id res chain seq x y z
N MET A 1 9.74 -27.09 -18.01
CA MET A 1 9.30 -27.04 -16.59
C MET A 1 7.90 -27.60 -16.53
N THR A 2 7.45 -28.12 -15.39
CA THR A 2 6.14 -28.78 -15.31
C THR A 2 5.37 -28.27 -14.10
N ASP A 3 4.09 -27.91 -14.27
CA ASP A 3 3.23 -27.54 -13.14
C ASP A 3 2.67 -28.79 -12.42
N LEU A 4 1.82 -28.56 -11.42
CA LEU A 4 1.16 -29.62 -10.64
C LEU A 4 0.13 -30.42 -11.46
N ALA A 5 -0.39 -29.86 -12.56
CA ALA A 5 -1.32 -30.53 -13.46
C ALA A 5 -0.60 -31.38 -14.52
N GLY A 6 0.72 -31.22 -14.67
CA GLY A 6 1.53 -31.97 -15.65
C GLY A 6 1.80 -31.20 -16.94
N ASN A 7 1.39 -29.93 -17.04
CA ASN A 7 1.61 -29.09 -18.22
C ASN A 7 3.08 -28.74 -18.35
N LYS A 8 3.63 -28.85 -19.57
CA LYS A 8 5.05 -28.63 -19.83
C LYS A 8 5.30 -27.26 -20.45
N PHE A 9 5.92 -26.37 -19.68
CA PHE A 9 6.28 -25.02 -20.11
C PHE A 9 7.69 -24.99 -20.73
N PRO A 10 7.85 -24.46 -21.97
CA PRO A 10 9.16 -24.14 -22.54
C PRO A 10 9.73 -22.84 -21.93
N GLU A 11 11.03 -22.59 -22.11
CA GLU A 11 11.64 -21.30 -21.75
C GLU A 11 11.10 -20.14 -22.59
N ASN A 12 10.80 -20.42 -23.86
CA ASN A 12 10.13 -19.52 -24.80
C ASN A 12 9.41 -20.38 -25.85
N GLY A 13 8.20 -19.99 -26.25
CA GLY A 13 7.44 -20.71 -27.26
C GLY A 13 6.06 -21.15 -26.78
N TYR A 14 5.38 -21.94 -27.60
CA TYR A 14 3.99 -22.32 -27.36
C TYR A 14 3.88 -23.36 -26.24
N VAL A 15 2.89 -23.18 -25.37
CA VAL A 15 2.46 -24.17 -24.36
C VAL A 15 1.02 -24.54 -24.61
N GLU A 16 0.69 -25.81 -24.42
CA GLU A 16 -0.65 -26.38 -24.61
C GLU A 16 -0.90 -27.44 -23.55
N ALA A 17 -2.09 -27.43 -22.95
CA ALA A 17 -2.53 -28.42 -21.98
C ALA A 17 -3.31 -29.54 -22.68
N GLU A 18 -2.74 -30.74 -22.70
CA GLU A 18 -3.37 -31.93 -23.31
C GLU A 18 -4.64 -32.39 -22.58
N ASP A 19 -4.77 -32.02 -21.31
CA ASP A 19 -5.87 -32.42 -20.42
C ASP A 19 -6.97 -31.37 -20.30
N PHE A 20 -6.94 -30.32 -21.11
CA PHE A 20 -7.88 -29.21 -21.00
C PHE A 20 -9.34 -29.67 -21.13
N VAL A 21 -10.13 -29.31 -20.12
CA VAL A 21 -11.59 -29.46 -20.12
C VAL A 21 -12.21 -28.08 -19.92
N ALA A 22 -13.18 -27.73 -20.76
CA ALA A 22 -13.85 -26.43 -20.73
C ALA A 22 -14.89 -26.32 -19.59
N ASP A 23 -14.43 -26.47 -18.35
CA ASP A 23 -15.21 -26.35 -17.11
C ASP A 23 -14.47 -25.50 -16.05
N LYS A 24 -14.94 -25.50 -14.80
CA LYS A 24 -14.26 -24.80 -13.69
C LYS A 24 -13.31 -25.69 -12.87
N ASN A 25 -12.99 -26.89 -13.32
CA ASN A 25 -12.02 -27.75 -12.65
C ASN A 25 -10.60 -27.22 -12.90
N MET A 26 -9.88 -26.90 -11.82
CA MET A 26 -8.53 -26.35 -11.89
C MET A 26 -7.46 -27.42 -12.20
N MET A 27 -7.81 -28.70 -12.10
CA MET A 27 -6.90 -29.82 -12.35
C MET A 27 -6.82 -30.23 -13.83
N THR A 28 -7.38 -29.43 -14.73
CA THR A 28 -7.45 -29.72 -16.18
C THR A 28 -7.24 -28.43 -16.96
N GLY A 29 -6.16 -28.31 -17.73
CA GLY A 29 -5.79 -27.05 -18.38
C GLY A 29 -4.72 -26.25 -17.65
N ILE A 30 -4.43 -25.05 -18.16
CA ILE A 30 -3.45 -24.11 -17.59
C ILE A 30 -4.21 -23.07 -16.77
N CYS A 31 -3.82 -22.89 -15.51
CA CYS A 31 -4.37 -21.83 -14.64
C CYS A 31 -3.36 -20.70 -14.45
N GLY A 32 -3.86 -19.48 -14.31
CA GLY A 32 -3.02 -18.32 -14.02
C GLY A 32 -3.84 -17.09 -13.70
N THR A 33 -3.17 -16.01 -13.32
CA THR A 33 -3.81 -14.73 -13.02
C THR A 33 -3.83 -13.86 -14.27
N LEU A 34 -5.00 -13.36 -14.68
CA LEU A 34 -5.13 -12.56 -15.89
C LEU A 34 -4.30 -11.27 -15.73
N TRP A 35 -3.47 -10.96 -16.73
CA TRP A 35 -2.54 -9.81 -16.70
C TRP A 35 -1.55 -9.79 -15.52
N GLY A 36 -1.35 -10.95 -14.89
CA GLY A 36 -0.60 -11.05 -13.65
C GLY A 36 -1.28 -10.33 -12.49
N GLN A 37 -2.59 -10.04 -12.54
CA GLN A 37 -3.29 -9.35 -11.46
C GLN A 37 -4.03 -10.34 -10.55
N THR A 38 -3.94 -10.17 -9.22
CA THR A 38 -4.63 -11.03 -8.24
C THR A 38 -4.99 -10.27 -6.97
N CYS A 39 -5.89 -10.83 -6.17
CA CYS A 39 -6.06 -10.46 -4.77
C CYS A 39 -5.29 -11.45 -3.89
N ASN A 40 -4.04 -11.10 -3.55
CA ASN A 40 -3.06 -11.92 -2.82
C ASN A 40 -2.52 -13.14 -3.58
N ASP A 41 -1.43 -13.71 -3.06
CA ASP A 41 -0.71 -14.88 -3.58
C ASP A 41 -1.47 -16.21 -3.36
N LEU A 42 -2.80 -16.18 -3.24
CA LEU A 42 -3.59 -17.35 -2.82
C LEU A 42 -3.49 -18.53 -3.81
N TRP A 43 -3.14 -18.26 -5.06
CA TRP A 43 -3.16 -19.20 -6.18
C TRP A 43 -1.84 -19.31 -6.95
N LEU A 44 -0.82 -18.54 -6.56
CA LEU A 44 0.52 -18.61 -7.15
C LEU A 44 1.53 -18.99 -6.07
N ASP A 45 2.46 -19.86 -6.42
CA ASP A 45 3.53 -20.26 -5.52
C ASP A 45 4.61 -19.17 -5.46
N ASP A 46 4.97 -18.74 -4.25
CA ASP A 46 5.96 -17.68 -4.00
C ASP A 46 7.19 -18.18 -3.23
N ASN A 47 7.53 -19.46 -3.36
CA ASN A 47 8.79 -19.98 -2.84
C ASN A 47 9.97 -19.39 -3.63
N GLU A 48 11.14 -19.30 -2.99
CA GLU A 48 12.36 -18.74 -3.61
C GLU A 48 12.80 -19.52 -4.87
N ASP A 49 12.42 -20.80 -4.97
CA ASP A 49 12.73 -21.69 -6.10
C ASP A 49 11.58 -21.83 -7.10
N SER A 50 10.46 -21.11 -6.90
CA SER A 50 9.34 -21.10 -7.83
C SER A 50 9.75 -20.46 -9.16
N ILE A 51 9.33 -21.07 -10.26
CA ILE A 51 9.55 -20.56 -11.61
C ILE A 51 8.32 -19.78 -12.06
N TRP A 52 8.53 -18.53 -12.44
CA TRP A 52 7.49 -17.63 -12.91
C TRP A 52 7.43 -17.61 -14.42
N VAL A 53 6.23 -17.81 -14.96
CA VAL A 53 5.97 -17.88 -16.41
C VAL A 53 4.93 -16.81 -16.77
N VAL A 54 5.24 -15.99 -17.78
CA VAL A 54 4.27 -15.06 -18.37
C VAL A 54 3.83 -15.63 -19.71
N ILE A 55 2.52 -15.82 -19.85
CA ILE A 55 1.91 -16.45 -21.02
C ILE A 55 0.99 -15.42 -21.68
N LYS A 56 1.25 -15.15 -22.96
CA LYS A 56 0.38 -14.36 -23.81
C LYS A 56 -0.72 -15.26 -24.37
N VAL A 57 -1.95 -14.94 -24.00
CA VAL A 57 -3.17 -15.65 -24.44
C VAL A 57 -3.92 -14.82 -25.48
N GLY A 58 -4.69 -15.49 -26.34
CA GLY A 58 -5.56 -14.83 -27.32
C GLY A 58 -6.73 -14.10 -26.65
N PRO A 59 -7.36 -13.12 -27.35
CA PRO A 59 -8.41 -12.25 -26.78
C PRO A 59 -9.74 -12.94 -26.43
N VAL A 60 -9.85 -14.27 -26.52
CA VAL A 60 -11.15 -14.97 -26.34
C VAL A 60 -11.11 -16.31 -25.60
N ASP A 61 -9.95 -16.88 -25.28
CA ASP A 61 -9.91 -18.28 -24.82
C ASP A 61 -9.41 -18.40 -23.38
N PHE A 62 -10.20 -17.89 -22.43
CA PHE A 62 -10.04 -18.26 -21.02
C PHE A 62 -11.38 -18.37 -20.29
N ILE A 63 -11.44 -19.31 -19.35
CA ILE A 63 -12.55 -19.53 -18.42
C ILE A 63 -12.21 -18.79 -17.13
N MET A 64 -13.10 -17.91 -16.71
CA MET A 64 -12.96 -17.24 -15.42
C MET A 64 -13.32 -18.20 -14.28
N LEU A 65 -12.33 -18.58 -13.49
CA LEU A 65 -12.47 -19.49 -12.35
C LEU A 65 -13.00 -18.73 -11.13
N ASP A 66 -12.40 -17.58 -10.84
CA ASP A 66 -12.75 -16.70 -9.72
C ASP A 66 -12.64 -15.22 -10.14
N ASP A 67 -13.78 -14.52 -10.19
CA ASP A 67 -13.86 -13.09 -10.55
C ASP A 67 -13.19 -12.19 -9.52
N GLY A 68 -13.19 -12.58 -8.24
CA GLY A 68 -12.62 -11.84 -7.13
C GLY A 68 -11.11 -11.98 -7.07
N ALA A 69 -10.58 -13.19 -7.27
CA ALA A 69 -9.14 -13.46 -7.32
C ALA A 69 -8.51 -13.24 -8.71
N ASN A 70 -9.30 -12.91 -9.73
CA ASN A 70 -8.86 -12.72 -11.12
C ASN A 70 -8.15 -13.95 -11.71
N LEU A 71 -8.63 -15.13 -11.32
CA LEU A 71 -8.06 -16.42 -11.69
C LEU A 71 -8.72 -16.93 -12.97
N VAL A 72 -7.89 -17.22 -13.97
CA VAL A 72 -8.32 -17.71 -15.27
C VAL A 72 -7.76 -19.09 -15.57
N LYS A 73 -8.45 -19.82 -16.44
CA LYS A 73 -8.03 -21.10 -17.00
C LYS A 73 -8.08 -21.07 -18.52
N PHE A 74 -7.07 -21.58 -19.20
CA PHE A 74 -6.98 -21.58 -20.66
C PHE A 74 -6.30 -22.87 -21.16
N ASP A 75 -6.44 -23.15 -22.44
CA ASP A 75 -5.92 -24.39 -23.06
C ASP A 75 -4.48 -24.23 -23.54
N SER A 76 -4.08 -23.02 -23.94
CA SER A 76 -2.80 -22.79 -24.60
C SER A 76 -2.41 -21.32 -24.66
N GLY A 77 -1.13 -21.06 -24.97
CA GLY A 77 -0.63 -19.72 -25.15
C GLY A 77 0.85 -19.66 -25.48
N LEU A 78 1.37 -18.44 -25.71
CA LEU A 78 2.77 -18.21 -25.98
C LEU A 78 3.50 -17.82 -24.69
N VAL A 79 4.46 -18.62 -24.25
CA VAL A 79 5.37 -18.24 -23.17
C VAL A 79 6.28 -17.12 -23.67
N VAL A 80 6.12 -15.93 -23.09
CA VAL A 80 6.87 -14.72 -23.42
C VAL A 80 7.96 -14.39 -22.39
N TYR A 81 7.83 -14.95 -21.19
CA TYR A 81 8.87 -14.90 -20.15
C TYR A 81 8.83 -16.18 -19.33
N CYS A 82 10.00 -16.67 -18.94
CA CYS A 82 10.17 -17.75 -17.98
C CYS A 82 11.42 -17.47 -17.15
N GLY A 83 11.29 -17.48 -15.82
CA GLY A 83 12.41 -17.18 -14.93
C GLY A 83 11.98 -16.86 -13.52
N ASP A 84 12.58 -15.82 -12.94
CA ASP A 84 12.28 -15.36 -11.60
C ASP A 84 11.08 -14.41 -11.54
N LYS A 85 10.55 -14.24 -10.32
CA LYS A 85 9.43 -13.33 -10.04
C LYS A 85 9.68 -11.91 -10.51
N VAL A 86 10.90 -11.42 -10.29
CA VAL A 86 11.30 -10.03 -10.60
C VAL A 86 11.27 -9.77 -12.11
N GLY A 87 11.75 -10.71 -12.92
CA GLY A 87 11.74 -10.59 -14.37
C GLY A 87 10.35 -10.77 -14.95
N ALA A 88 9.51 -11.65 -14.38
CA ALA A 88 8.11 -11.78 -14.78
C ALA A 88 7.36 -10.46 -14.55
N TYR A 89 7.56 -9.85 -13.38
CA TYR A 89 7.02 -8.53 -13.05
C TYR A 89 7.47 -7.45 -14.05
N LYS A 90 8.77 -7.37 -14.37
CA LYS A 90 9.29 -6.41 -15.36
C LYS A 90 8.66 -6.60 -16.73
N HIS A 91 8.52 -7.84 -17.17
CA HIS A 91 7.90 -8.15 -18.46
C HIS A 91 6.44 -7.68 -18.54
N LEU A 92 5.68 -7.84 -17.46
CA LEU A 92 4.29 -7.36 -17.36
C LEU A 92 4.20 -5.82 -17.31
N VAL A 93 5.19 -5.14 -16.72
CA VAL A 93 5.23 -3.67 -16.66
C VAL A 93 5.57 -3.04 -18.01
N ASP A 94 6.53 -3.61 -18.73
CA ASP A 94 7.05 -3.05 -19.98
C ASP A 94 6.04 -3.15 -21.15
N GLN A 95 5.05 -4.05 -21.06
CA GLN A 95 4.04 -4.29 -22.09
C GLN A 95 2.70 -3.55 -21.87
N ARG A 96 2.66 -2.57 -20.97
CA ARG A 96 1.41 -1.85 -20.60
C ARG A 96 1.02 -0.77 -21.60
N ASP A 97 -0.11 -0.94 -22.28
CA ASP A 97 -0.89 0.17 -22.84
C ASP A 97 -1.78 0.79 -21.74
N THR A 98 -1.77 2.11 -21.65
CA THR A 98 -2.16 2.87 -20.45
C THR A 98 -3.67 3.01 -20.17
N GLU A 99 -4.57 2.38 -20.95
CA GLU A 99 -5.99 2.75 -20.96
C GLU A 99 -6.99 1.72 -20.36
N GLU A 100 -6.62 0.45 -20.12
CA GLU A 100 -7.63 -0.60 -19.81
C GLU A 100 -7.49 -1.37 -18.47
N PHE A 101 -6.81 -0.84 -17.46
CA PHE A 101 -6.68 -1.54 -16.18
C PHE A 101 -7.44 -0.88 -15.03
N GLU A 102 -8.55 -1.50 -14.62
CA GLU A 102 -9.19 -1.25 -13.33
C GLU A 102 -8.32 -1.78 -12.16
N ASP A 103 -8.49 -1.14 -10.99
CA ASP A 103 -7.68 -1.23 -9.77
C ASP A 103 -7.46 -2.67 -9.22
N ARG A 104 -6.51 -3.45 -9.77
CA ARG A 104 -6.05 -4.75 -9.23
C ARG A 104 -4.51 -4.82 -9.11
N ALA A 105 -4.01 -5.38 -8.01
CA ALA A 105 -2.58 -5.56 -7.72
C ALA A 105 -1.94 -6.60 -8.66
N ILE A 106 -0.68 -6.43 -9.06
CA ILE A 106 0.06 -7.42 -9.87
C ILE A 106 0.79 -8.40 -8.96
N THR A 107 0.49 -9.69 -9.10
CA THR A 107 1.18 -10.81 -8.47
C THR A 107 2.68 -10.75 -8.82
N GLY A 108 3.53 -10.84 -7.80
CA GLY A 108 4.97 -10.70 -7.97
C GLY A 108 5.51 -9.27 -7.88
N SER A 109 4.71 -8.32 -7.37
CA SER A 109 5.24 -7.04 -6.89
C SER A 109 6.36 -7.29 -5.89
N THR A 110 7.59 -6.94 -6.28
CA THR A 110 8.77 -7.21 -5.46
C THR A 110 9.06 -6.01 -4.58
N VAL A 111 9.16 -6.28 -3.27
CA VAL A 111 9.67 -5.35 -2.27
C VAL A 111 11.18 -5.48 -2.25
N GLN A 112 11.89 -4.42 -2.63
CA GLN A 112 13.35 -4.43 -2.60
C GLN A 112 13.88 -3.82 -1.30
N SER A 113 14.40 -4.67 -0.43
CA SER A 113 15.30 -4.26 0.65
C SER A 113 16.75 -4.29 0.18
N HIS A 114 17.54 -3.29 0.59
CA HIS A 114 18.98 -3.27 0.37
C HIS A 114 19.79 -3.86 1.54
N LEU A 115 19.15 -4.27 2.65
CA LEU A 115 19.79 -4.72 3.91
C LEU A 115 18.95 -5.80 4.65
N PRO A 116 19.53 -6.62 5.55
CA PRO A 116 18.75 -7.57 6.35
C PRO A 116 17.73 -6.86 7.27
N ASN A 117 16.51 -7.40 7.38
CA ASN A 117 15.38 -6.93 8.22
C ASN A 117 14.70 -5.61 7.80
N VAL A 118 14.47 -5.40 6.51
CA VAL A 118 13.72 -4.23 5.99
C VAL A 118 12.44 -4.75 5.32
N HIS A 119 11.28 -4.36 5.81
CA HIS A 119 10.01 -4.88 5.30
C HIS A 119 9.19 -3.71 4.72
N ALA A 120 9.15 -3.58 3.39
CA ALA A 120 8.17 -2.72 2.73
C ALA A 120 7.05 -3.58 2.12
N VAL A 121 5.80 -3.13 2.03
CA VAL A 121 4.71 -3.88 1.36
C VAL A 121 3.79 -2.89 0.65
N SER A 122 3.46 -3.10 -0.63
CA SER A 122 2.49 -2.25 -1.33
C SER A 122 1.52 -3.02 -2.20
N GLU A 123 0.23 -2.88 -1.87
CA GLU A 123 -0.89 -3.63 -2.48
C GLU A 123 -1.90 -2.72 -3.20
N GLY A 124 -1.67 -1.39 -3.21
CA GLY A 124 -2.55 -0.42 -3.86
C GLY A 124 -2.14 -0.09 -5.31
N PHE A 125 -3.10 0.29 -6.18
CA PHE A 125 -2.79 0.73 -7.56
C PHE A 125 -1.81 1.92 -7.56
N ARG A 126 -0.61 1.75 -8.13
CA ARG A 126 0.51 2.72 -8.05
C ARG A 126 0.91 3.10 -6.60
N GLY A 127 0.60 2.25 -5.62
CA GLY A 127 1.09 2.39 -4.25
C GLY A 127 2.61 2.18 -4.17
N ARG A 128 3.25 2.77 -3.16
CA ARG A 128 4.69 2.63 -2.93
C ARG A 128 4.98 2.50 -1.44
N ALA A 129 5.71 1.46 -1.06
CA ALA A 129 6.31 1.36 0.26
C ALA A 129 7.83 1.32 0.11
N THR A 130 8.56 2.08 0.92
CA THR A 130 10.02 2.12 0.87
C THR A 130 10.60 2.21 2.27
N SER A 131 11.66 1.44 2.49
CA SER A 131 12.31 1.34 3.77
C SER A 131 13.82 1.16 3.54
N GLU A 132 14.65 1.96 4.20
CA GLU A 132 16.01 2.23 3.72
C GLU A 132 17.15 1.60 4.55
N ILE A 133 16.91 1.32 5.83
CA ILE A 133 17.88 0.64 6.72
C ILE A 133 17.22 -0.53 7.48
N GLY A 134 18.02 -1.42 8.06
CA GLY A 134 17.52 -2.59 8.81
C GLY A 134 16.71 -2.20 10.04
N GLY A 135 15.63 -2.95 10.33
CA GLY A 135 14.74 -2.75 11.47
C GLY A 135 13.52 -1.86 11.21
N LEU A 136 13.06 -1.77 9.96
CA LEU A 136 12.07 -0.80 9.51
C LEU A 136 10.88 -1.41 8.77
N HIS A 137 9.71 -0.76 8.85
CA HIS A 137 8.49 -1.21 8.18
C HIS A 137 7.70 -0.10 7.47
N ALA A 138 7.54 -0.20 6.15
CA ALA A 138 6.70 0.70 5.35
C ALA A 138 5.57 -0.07 4.64
N ILE A 139 4.32 0.38 4.72
CA ILE A 139 3.17 -0.34 4.15
C ILE A 139 2.21 0.62 3.44
N ALA A 140 1.94 0.41 2.15
CA ALA A 140 1.03 1.24 1.35
C ALA A 140 0.03 0.37 0.57
N THR A 141 -1.20 0.23 1.08
CA THR A 141 -2.20 -0.72 0.56
C THR A 141 -3.31 -0.08 -0.28
N ALA A 142 -3.33 1.25 -0.37
CA ALA A 142 -4.38 1.99 -1.06
C ALA A 142 -3.94 2.60 -2.39
N ARG A 143 -4.90 2.94 -3.26
CA ARG A 143 -4.63 3.53 -4.56
C ARG A 143 -3.80 4.81 -4.42
N GLU A 144 -2.72 4.91 -5.19
CA GLU A 144 -1.78 6.03 -5.24
C GLU A 144 -1.32 6.49 -3.84
N SER A 145 -1.02 5.54 -2.94
CA SER A 145 -0.54 5.82 -1.58
C SER A 145 0.96 5.56 -1.41
N SER A 146 1.65 6.29 -0.53
CA SER A 146 3.12 6.19 -0.42
C SER A 146 3.66 6.20 1.02
N ALA A 147 4.14 5.05 1.51
CA ALA A 147 4.65 4.84 2.86
C ALA A 147 6.18 4.77 2.90
N HIS A 148 6.81 5.46 3.86
CA HIS A 148 8.27 5.57 3.92
C HIS A 148 8.83 5.55 5.34
N THR A 149 9.93 4.82 5.53
CA THR A 149 10.69 4.73 6.79
C THR A 149 12.19 4.88 6.55
N HIS A 150 12.87 5.64 7.40
CA HIS A 150 14.26 6.05 7.15
C HIS A 150 15.25 5.83 8.32
N GLN A 151 14.79 5.86 9.58
CA GLN A 151 15.66 5.72 10.77
C GLN A 151 15.27 4.53 11.63
N THR A 152 16.23 3.94 12.34
CA THR A 152 16.10 2.65 13.04
C THR A 152 14.79 2.56 13.82
N GLU A 153 14.12 1.42 13.71
CA GLU A 153 12.83 1.15 14.39
C GLU A 153 11.65 2.06 13.98
N SER A 154 11.76 2.84 12.88
CA SER A 154 10.65 3.65 12.36
C SER A 154 9.63 2.87 11.52
N HIS A 155 8.36 3.30 11.57
CA HIS A 155 7.24 2.63 10.87
C HIS A 155 6.30 3.61 10.16
N SER A 156 5.86 3.25 8.95
CA SER A 156 4.94 4.06 8.14
C SER A 156 3.86 3.22 7.49
N ILE A 157 2.58 3.57 7.69
CA ILE A 157 1.45 2.74 7.23
C ILE A 157 0.35 3.59 6.59
N ILE A 158 -0.19 3.14 5.45
CA ILE A 158 -1.23 3.84 4.69
C ILE A 158 -2.26 2.88 4.12
N THR A 159 -3.52 3.25 4.25
CA THR A 159 -4.66 2.56 3.66
C THR A 159 -5.72 3.52 3.08
N GLY A 160 -5.45 4.84 3.10
CA GLY A 160 -6.29 5.84 2.43
C GLY A 160 -5.91 6.02 0.96
N ASN A 161 -6.91 6.10 0.07
CA ASN A 161 -6.63 6.46 -1.33
C ASN A 161 -5.95 7.83 -1.39
N PHE A 162 -4.93 7.98 -2.24
CA PHE A 162 -4.15 9.20 -2.41
C PHE A 162 -3.54 9.72 -1.09
N SER A 163 -3.04 8.83 -0.23
CA SER A 163 -2.57 9.17 1.12
C SER A 163 -1.09 8.88 1.35
N GLU A 164 -0.50 9.50 2.38
CA GLU A 164 0.95 9.52 2.58
C GLU A 164 1.33 9.47 4.05
N ALA A 165 2.10 8.45 4.44
CA ALA A 165 2.68 8.31 5.76
C ALA A 165 4.21 8.30 5.62
N VAL A 166 4.91 9.05 6.47
CA VAL A 166 6.38 9.11 6.50
C VAL A 166 6.92 9.17 7.93
N ALA A 167 7.78 8.23 8.32
CA ALA A 167 8.41 8.18 9.63
C ALA A 167 9.94 8.32 9.50
N LEU A 168 10.47 9.37 10.13
CA LEU A 168 11.81 9.90 9.85
C LEU A 168 12.75 9.97 11.05
N GLY A 169 12.23 10.03 12.27
CA GLY A 169 13.01 9.95 13.50
C GLY A 169 13.30 8.51 13.93
N GLU A 170 14.37 8.33 14.69
CA GLU A 170 14.59 7.11 15.47
C GLU A 170 13.36 6.86 16.35
N ASP A 171 12.84 5.63 16.31
CA ASP A 171 11.58 5.24 16.96
C ASP A 171 10.33 6.03 16.51
N SER A 172 10.35 6.68 15.33
CA SER A 172 9.21 7.48 14.89
C SER A 172 8.17 6.67 14.11
N HIS A 173 6.89 7.05 14.24
CA HIS A 173 5.79 6.32 13.60
C HIS A 173 4.74 7.21 12.95
N CYS A 174 4.28 6.85 11.77
CA CYS A 174 3.29 7.64 11.05
C CYS A 174 2.20 6.80 10.38
N VAL A 175 0.97 7.32 10.34
CA VAL A 175 -0.17 6.57 9.79
C VAL A 175 -1.20 7.46 9.08
N SER A 176 -1.51 7.21 7.81
CA SER A 176 -2.49 8.00 7.03
C SER A 176 -3.68 7.19 6.52
N LEU A 177 -4.89 7.59 6.88
CA LEU A 177 -6.10 6.79 6.69
C LEU A 177 -7.33 7.63 6.28
N GLY A 178 -7.89 7.39 5.11
CA GLY A 178 -9.00 8.18 4.54
C GLY A 178 -8.54 8.86 3.26
N SER A 179 -9.45 9.23 2.37
CA SER A 179 -9.03 9.80 1.10
C SER A 179 -8.29 11.12 1.33
N ASN A 180 -7.10 11.25 0.76
CA ASN A 180 -6.24 12.43 0.92
C ASN A 180 -5.77 12.68 2.37
N SER A 181 -5.42 11.63 3.13
CA SER A 181 -4.89 11.73 4.50
C SER A 181 -3.35 11.76 4.52
N LYS A 182 -2.74 12.57 5.41
CA LYS A 182 -1.27 12.72 5.55
C LYS A 182 -0.67 12.80 6.96
N SER A 183 0.27 11.92 7.24
CA SER A 183 0.81 11.70 8.57
C SER A 183 2.31 11.64 8.54
N ALA A 184 2.99 12.48 9.31
CA ALA A 184 4.43 12.56 9.23
C ALA A 184 5.09 12.73 10.58
N SER A 185 5.86 11.73 10.97
CA SER A 185 6.43 11.66 12.30
C SER A 185 7.93 11.83 12.33
N CYS A 186 8.40 12.68 13.25
CA CYS A 186 9.80 13.02 13.41
C CYS A 186 10.13 13.43 14.86
N GLY A 187 11.40 13.31 15.22
CA GLY A 187 11.93 13.41 16.57
C GLY A 187 12.12 12.01 17.18
N TYR A 188 12.96 11.91 18.21
CA TYR A 188 13.05 10.67 18.99
C TYR A 188 11.65 10.34 19.50
N SER A 189 11.12 9.20 19.04
CA SER A 189 9.77 8.77 19.38
C SER A 189 8.65 9.76 18.99
N GLY A 190 8.85 10.54 17.91
CA GLY A 190 7.77 11.34 17.34
C GLY A 190 6.64 10.44 16.83
N ILE A 191 5.40 10.96 16.75
CA ILE A 191 4.29 10.18 16.15
C ILE A 191 3.24 11.02 15.45
N ALA A 192 2.97 10.83 14.17
CA ALA A 192 1.96 11.62 13.48
C ALA A 192 0.96 10.79 12.75
N VAL A 193 -0.31 11.20 12.77
CA VAL A 193 -1.34 10.40 12.11
C VAL A 193 -2.47 11.24 11.58
N ALA A 194 -2.75 10.99 10.32
CA ALA A 194 -3.78 11.56 9.48
C ALA A 194 -4.94 10.68 9.26
N ILE A 195 -6.13 11.20 9.49
CA ILE A 195 -7.32 10.45 9.23
C ILE A 195 -8.51 11.35 8.87
N GLY A 196 -9.33 10.89 7.94
CA GLY A 196 -10.52 11.55 7.44
C GLY A 196 -10.29 12.09 6.04
N ASN A 197 -11.35 12.53 5.34
CA ASN A 197 -11.13 13.28 4.13
C ASN A 197 -10.29 14.49 4.50
N ASN A 198 -9.08 14.60 3.94
CA ASN A 198 -8.17 15.71 4.18
C ASN A 198 -7.70 15.91 5.64
N SER A 199 -7.43 14.86 6.43
CA SER A 199 -7.20 15.09 7.87
C SER A 199 -6.12 14.28 8.57
N ARG A 200 -5.90 14.66 9.83
CA ARG A 200 -5.09 14.27 11.04
C ARG A 200 -3.57 14.40 10.96
N ALA A 201 -2.96 14.68 12.10
CA ALA A 201 -1.53 14.50 12.35
C ALA A 201 -1.32 14.68 13.86
N PHE A 202 -0.23 14.12 14.33
CA PHE A 202 0.24 14.28 15.70
C PHE A 202 1.77 14.31 15.75
N THR A 203 2.41 14.63 16.87
CA THR A 203 3.79 14.18 17.19
C THR A 203 4.07 14.30 18.66
N THR A 204 4.55 13.23 19.27
CA THR A 204 4.69 13.07 20.72
C THR A 204 6.11 13.25 21.18
N ALA A 205 7.05 13.47 20.25
CA ALA A 205 8.43 13.82 20.56
C ALA A 205 8.42 14.90 21.65
N GLU A 206 9.39 14.98 22.56
CA GLU A 206 9.48 16.20 23.35
C GLU A 206 9.67 17.39 22.38
N GLY A 207 8.76 18.36 22.43
CA GLY A 207 8.58 19.38 21.39
C GLY A 207 7.74 18.93 20.19
N GLY A 208 7.01 17.83 20.30
CA GLY A 208 6.28 17.17 19.22
C GLY A 208 5.05 17.97 18.79
N VAL A 209 4.45 17.65 17.65
CA VAL A 209 3.61 18.59 16.92
C VAL A 209 2.50 17.89 16.15
N ALA A 210 1.31 18.41 16.32
CA ALA A 210 0.13 17.83 15.76
C ALA A 210 -0.61 18.71 14.82
N VAL A 211 -1.11 18.09 13.77
CA VAL A 211 -1.72 18.86 12.70
C VAL A 211 -2.91 18.16 12.10
N CYS A 212 -4.11 18.68 12.30
CA CYS A 212 -5.28 18.11 11.66
C CYS A 212 -6.22 19.16 11.14
N LEU A 213 -6.74 18.91 9.93
CA LEU A 213 -7.06 20.03 9.06
C LEU A 213 -8.43 19.98 8.38
N GLU A 214 -9.16 18.87 8.44
CA GLU A 214 -10.56 18.85 8.03
C GLU A 214 -11.48 19.23 9.18
N PRO A 215 -12.19 20.38 9.20
CA PRO A 215 -13.08 20.82 10.25
C PRO A 215 -13.89 19.69 10.84
N GLY A 216 -13.88 19.64 12.16
CA GLY A 216 -14.01 18.35 12.82
C GLY A 216 -12.70 17.55 12.75
N CYS A 217 -11.55 18.24 12.73
CA CYS A 217 -10.23 17.64 12.71
C CYS A 217 -9.69 17.54 14.12
N HIS A 218 -8.68 16.70 14.27
CA HIS A 218 -8.13 16.17 15.51
C HIS A 218 -6.59 16.12 15.52
N ALA A 219 -5.90 16.84 16.43
CA ALA A 219 -4.43 16.88 16.49
C ALA A 219 -3.89 16.89 17.94
N ALA A 220 -2.83 16.14 18.29
CA ALA A 220 -2.04 16.08 19.57
C ALA A 220 -0.49 16.14 19.51
N ALA A 221 0.14 16.72 20.53
CA ALA A 221 1.56 17.05 20.51
C ALA A 221 2.30 16.85 21.84
N GLY A 222 3.56 16.40 21.82
CA GLY A 222 4.51 16.20 22.95
C GLY A 222 4.67 17.33 23.96
N ARG A 223 5.30 17.10 25.13
CA ARG A 223 5.66 18.20 26.08
C ARG A 223 6.43 19.30 25.36
N ASN A 224 6.17 20.58 25.65
CA ASN A 224 6.66 21.71 24.82
C ASN A 224 6.21 21.65 23.35
N GLY A 225 5.21 20.85 23.03
CA GLY A 225 4.70 20.63 21.68
C GLY A 225 3.62 21.61 21.26
N THR A 226 2.98 21.36 20.12
CA THR A 226 2.01 22.31 19.56
C THR A 226 0.94 21.63 18.72
N LEU A 227 -0.29 22.11 18.82
CA LEU A 227 -1.43 21.64 18.04
C LEU A 227 -1.92 22.70 17.08
N ILE A 228 -2.32 22.24 15.90
CA ILE A 228 -2.82 23.10 14.84
C ILE A 228 -4.02 22.40 14.18
N MET A 229 -5.15 23.09 14.20
CA MET A 229 -6.45 22.44 14.19
C MET A 229 -7.52 23.26 13.49
N ALA A 230 -8.18 22.72 12.46
CA ALA A 230 -9.28 23.39 11.77
C ALA A 230 -10.65 23.24 12.46
N TYR A 231 -11.54 24.19 12.15
CA TYR A 231 -12.91 24.34 12.64
C TYR A 231 -13.76 25.13 11.66
N LEU A 232 -15.06 25.24 11.90
CA LEU A 232 -15.95 26.21 11.23
C LEU A 232 -16.39 27.29 12.24
N ASP A 233 -16.31 28.58 11.88
CA ASP A 233 -16.85 29.68 12.67
C ASP A 233 -18.38 29.79 12.53
N ASP A 234 -18.99 30.72 13.25
CA ASP A 234 -20.46 30.85 13.32
C ASP A 234 -21.12 31.17 11.97
N ASN A 235 -20.38 31.73 11.02
CA ASN A 235 -20.86 31.97 9.67
C ASN A 235 -20.62 30.76 8.75
N GLY A 236 -20.20 29.61 9.29
CA GLY A 236 -19.84 28.39 8.57
C GLY A 236 -18.45 28.45 7.94
N ALA A 237 -17.65 29.46 8.27
CA ALA A 237 -16.38 29.66 7.59
C ALA A 237 -15.26 28.87 8.27
N ARG A 238 -14.49 28.08 7.49
CA ARG A 238 -13.34 27.31 8.00
C ARG A 238 -12.29 28.23 8.63
N ARG A 239 -11.77 27.86 9.80
CA ARG A 239 -10.76 28.58 10.58
C ARG A 239 -9.87 27.60 11.34
N PHE A 240 -8.81 28.09 11.97
CA PHE A 240 -7.85 27.26 12.69
C PHE A 240 -7.50 27.85 14.05
N ALA A 241 -7.21 27.00 15.02
CA ALA A 241 -6.59 27.45 16.26
C ALA A 241 -5.19 26.85 16.38
N ILE A 242 -4.33 27.57 17.14
CA ILE A 242 -2.99 27.14 17.58
C ILE A 242 -2.91 27.07 19.11
N GLY A 243 -2.42 25.95 19.61
CA GLY A 243 -2.33 25.78 21.03
C GLY A 243 -1.07 25.06 21.44
N TYR A 244 -0.48 25.63 22.46
CA TYR A 244 0.85 25.36 22.96
C TYR A 244 0.74 24.49 24.17
N ILE A 245 1.41 23.37 24.01
CA ILE A 245 1.47 22.34 25.00
C ILE A 245 2.37 22.79 26.15
N GLY A 246 1.81 22.85 27.35
CA GLY A 246 2.47 23.34 28.55
C GLY A 246 2.15 24.79 28.90
N GLU A 247 1.43 25.51 28.03
CA GLU A 247 1.04 26.91 28.26
C GLU A 247 -0.48 27.06 28.37
N ASN A 248 -1.18 26.86 27.25
CA ASN A 248 -2.65 26.97 27.17
C ASN A 248 -3.31 25.62 26.89
N LEU A 249 -2.56 24.71 26.29
CA LEU A 249 -2.95 23.33 26.09
C LEU A 249 -2.09 22.45 26.98
N ALA A 250 -2.66 21.42 27.55
CA ALA A 250 -1.86 20.40 28.21
C ALA A 250 -1.16 19.49 27.17
N PRO A 251 0.07 18.97 27.45
CA PRO A 251 0.78 18.08 26.57
C PRO A 251 0.16 16.78 26.19
N ASN A 252 0.46 16.37 24.97
CA ASN A 252 0.03 15.12 24.36
C ASN A 252 -1.49 15.00 24.37
N HIS A 253 -2.19 16.13 24.30
CA HIS A 253 -3.65 16.15 24.25
C HIS A 253 -4.07 16.41 22.82
N MET A 254 -5.00 15.57 22.33
CA MET A 254 -5.67 15.78 21.06
C MET A 254 -6.72 16.84 21.27
N TYR A 255 -6.79 17.79 20.37
CA TYR A 255 -7.87 18.76 20.41
C TYR A 255 -8.68 18.59 19.15
N ARG A 256 -9.80 19.27 19.08
CA ARG A 256 -10.37 19.81 17.85
C ARG A 256 -10.41 21.29 18.05
N CYS A 257 -10.59 21.96 16.94
CA CYS A 257 -11.00 23.32 17.06
C CYS A 257 -12.50 23.39 16.75
N ASP A 258 -13.24 24.09 17.61
CA ASP A 258 -14.60 24.56 17.31
C ASP A 258 -14.61 26.06 17.59
N ASN A 259 -15.06 26.83 16.61
CA ASN A 259 -15.12 28.29 16.68
C ASN A 259 -13.91 28.99 17.37
N GLY A 260 -12.68 28.52 17.09
CA GLY A 260 -11.44 29.20 17.51
C GLY A 260 -10.91 28.73 18.84
N LYS A 261 -11.67 27.86 19.48
CA LYS A 261 -11.29 27.29 20.74
C LYS A 261 -10.78 25.91 20.45
N PHE A 262 -9.60 25.67 20.97
CA PHE A 262 -9.18 24.34 21.34
C PHE A 262 -10.16 23.81 22.33
N ILE A 263 -11.19 23.21 21.76
CA ILE A 263 -12.01 22.32 22.51
C ILE A 263 -11.11 21.13 22.62
N LEU A 264 -10.57 20.97 23.82
CA LEU A 264 -10.00 19.70 24.19
C LEU A 264 -11.01 18.66 23.72
N VAL A 265 -10.60 17.89 22.73
CA VAL A 265 -11.43 16.79 22.27
C VAL A 265 -11.22 15.76 23.32
N VAL A 266 -12.11 15.87 24.31
CA VAL A 266 -12.40 14.80 25.24
C VAL A 266 -12.73 13.57 24.40
#